data_AF-A0A8J4XEZ3-F1
#
_entry.id   AF-A0A8J4XEZ3-F1
#
_cell.length_a   1.000
_cell.length_b   1.000
_cell.length_c   1.000
_cell.angle_alpha   90.00
_cell.angle_beta   90.00
_cell.angle_gamma   90.00
#
_symmetry.space_group_name_H-M   'P 1'
#
loop_
_entity.id
_entity.type
_entity.pdbx_description
1 polymer ?
#
loop_
_entity_poly.entity_id
_entity_poly.type
_entity_poly.pdbx_seq_one_letter_code
_entity_poly.pdbx_strand_id
1 'polypeptide(L)' 'LLRYLRKLSFTLQNQQIQFNQNGDPPASLAVVLWRPKETPLFAIVATYESQPTIRFTMNSGAVPWSKNGT' A
#
# COMPACT_ATOMS: atom_id res chain seq x y z
N LEU A 1 -20.02 15.01 -16.84
CA LEU A 1 -19.08 14.80 -15.71
C LEU A 1 -18.37 13.44 -15.79
N LEU A 2 -19.08 12.31 -15.75
CA LEU A 2 -18.48 10.95 -15.77
C LEU A 2 -17.43 10.72 -16.88
N ARG A 3 -17.71 11.17 -18.11
CA ARG A 3 -16.76 11.09 -19.24
C ARG A 3 -15.41 11.74 -18.95
N TYR A 4 -15.39 12.83 -18.18
CA TYR A 4 -14.17 13.51 -17.80
C TYR A 4 -13.44 12.78 -16.68
N LEU A 5 -14.16 12.26 -15.69
CA LEU A 5 -13.56 11.44 -14.61
C LEU A 5 -12.85 10.19 -15.15
N ARG A 6 -13.42 9.52 -16.16
CA ARG A 6 -12.79 8.35 -16.82
C ARG A 6 -11.49 8.67 -17.58
N LYS A 7 -11.23 9.94 -17.87
CA LYS A 7 -10.03 10.40 -18.60
C LYS A 7 -9.11 11.26 -17.72
N LEU A 8 -9.47 11.41 -16.45
CA LEU A 8 -8.75 12.26 -15.52
C LEU A 8 -7.36 11.65 -15.27
N SER A 9 -6.35 12.50 -15.36
CA SER A 9 -4.96 12.17 -15.11
C SER A 9 -4.33 13.37 -14.42
N PHE A 10 -3.92 13.20 -13.17
CA PHE A 10 -3.36 14.29 -12.36
C PHE A 10 -2.33 13.74 -11.37
N THR A 11 -1.47 14.61 -10.87
CA THR A 11 -0.47 14.25 -9.86
C THR A 11 -0.95 14.68 -8.48
N LEU A 12 -0.87 13.78 -7.51
CA LEU A 12 -1.17 14.04 -6.10
C LEU A 12 -0.08 13.40 -5.25
N GLN A 13 0.54 14.16 -4.33
CA GLN A 13 1.59 13.64 -3.44
C GLN A 13 2.72 12.88 -4.19
N ASN A 14 3.16 13.43 -5.33
CA ASN A 14 4.16 12.82 -6.22
C ASN A 14 3.76 11.46 -6.83
N GLN A 15 2.48 11.08 -6.77
CA GLN A 15 1.92 9.93 -7.47
C GLN A 15 1.05 10.37 -8.63
N GLN A 16 1.19 9.69 -9.76
CA GLN A 16 0.29 9.86 -10.89
C GLN A 16 -1.00 9.09 -10.63
N ILE A 17 -2.14 9.79 -10.61
CA ILE A 17 -3.46 9.19 -10.41
C ILE A 17 -4.17 9.09 -11.76
N GLN A 18 -4.49 7.85 -12.14
CA GLN A 18 -5.32 7.52 -13.30
C GLN A 18 -6.22 6.34 -12.94
N PHE A 19 -7.49 6.42 -13.34
CA PHE A 19 -8.45 5.35 -13.08
C PHE A 19 -8.40 4.28 -14.17
N ASN A 20 -8.40 3.01 -13.78
CA ASN A 20 -8.48 1.89 -14.71
C ASN A 20 -9.89 1.78 -15.36
N GLN A 21 -10.11 0.75 -16.19
CA GLN A 21 -11.39 0.53 -16.86
C GLN A 21 -12.59 0.35 -15.90
N ASN A 22 -12.33 -0.11 -14.68
CA ASN A 22 -13.32 -0.32 -13.62
C ASN A 22 -13.51 0.92 -12.74
N GLY A 23 -12.67 1.95 -12.90
CA GLY A 23 -12.70 3.17 -12.08
C GLY A 23 -11.81 3.11 -10.85
N ASP A 24 -10.90 2.15 -10.73
CA ASP A 24 -9.98 2.05 -9.58
C ASP A 24 -8.72 2.91 -9.81
N PRO A 25 -8.28 3.71 -8.82
CA PRO A 25 -7.01 4.40 -8.87
C PRO A 25 -5.84 3.42 -8.60
N PRO A 26 -4.58 3.86 -8.79
CA PRO A 26 -3.43 3.10 -8.32
C PRO A 26 -3.48 2.95 -6.80
N ALA A 27 -3.27 1.73 -6.30
CA ALA A 27 -3.11 1.43 -4.89
C ALA A 27 -1.64 1.60 -4.44
N SER A 28 -1.46 2.31 -3.33
CA SER A 28 -0.24 2.43 -2.52
C SER A 28 -0.64 2.20 -1.08
N LEU A 29 -0.23 1.07 -0.50
CA LEU A 29 -0.71 0.58 0.79
C LEU A 29 0.47 0.27 1.71
N ALA A 30 0.33 0.66 2.98
CA ALA A 30 1.21 0.21 4.04
C ALA A 30 0.66 -1.06 4.68
N VAL A 31 1.50 -2.07 4.84
CA VAL A 31 1.22 -3.23 5.67
C VAL A 31 1.80 -2.97 7.05
N VAL A 32 0.94 -3.04 8.06
CA VAL A 32 1.31 -2.72 9.44
C VAL A 32 1.28 -3.94 10.33
N LEU A 33 2.27 -4.03 11.21
CA LEU A 33 2.30 -4.94 12.34
C LEU A 33 1.65 -4.27 13.54
N TRP A 34 0.62 -4.92 14.08
CA TRP A 34 -0.02 -4.50 15.33
C TRP A 34 0.83 -4.91 16.53
N ARG A 35 1.23 -3.93 17.35
CA ARG A 35 2.06 -4.10 18.54
C ARG A 35 1.40 -3.40 19.73
N PRO A 36 0.39 -4.02 20.37
CA PRO A 36 -0.45 -3.36 21.38
C PRO A 36 0.31 -2.94 22.66
N LYS A 37 1.52 -3.47 22.87
CA LYS A 37 2.37 -3.17 24.03
C LYS A 37 3.53 -2.23 23.70
N GLU A 38 3.60 -1.71 22.47
CA GLU A 38 4.69 -0.85 21.99
C GLU A 38 4.15 0.46 21.43
N THR A 39 5.02 1.49 21.38
CA THR A 39 4.73 2.76 20.70
C THR A 39 5.70 2.91 19.52
N PRO A 40 5.21 3.08 18.28
CA PRO A 40 3.81 3.16 17.86
C PRO A 40 3.08 1.80 17.85
N LEU A 41 1.76 1.84 18.05
CA LEU A 41 0.85 0.68 18.03
C LEU A 41 0.86 -0.08 16.70
N PHE A 42 1.12 0.63 15.60
CA PHE A 42 1.23 0.08 14.26
C PHE A 42 2.59 0.46 13.69
N ALA A 43 3.40 -0.54 13.38
CA ALA A 43 4.66 -0.35 12.66
C ALA A 43 4.48 -0.77 11.20
N ILE A 44 4.90 0.06 10.26
CA ILE A 44 4.94 -0.34 8.85
C ILE A 44 6.03 -1.39 8.69
N VAL A 45 5.66 -2.56 8.16
CA VAL A 45 6.58 -3.70 7.94
C VAL A 45 6.70 -4.09 6.47
N ALA A 46 5.74 -3.67 5.64
CA ALA A 46 5.84 -3.78 4.19
C ALA A 46 5.06 -2.67 3.48
N THR A 47 5.33 -2.51 2.19
CA THR A 47 4.55 -1.67 1.29
C THR A 47 4.09 -2.48 0.09
N TYR A 48 2.92 -2.10 -0.42
CA TYR A 48 2.37 -2.62 -1.66
C TYR A 48 2.08 -1.46 -2.60
N GLU A 49 2.69 -1.49 -3.79
CA GLU A 49 2.49 -0.53 -4.86
C GLU A 49 1.94 -1.27 -6.08
N SER A 50 0.83 -0.79 -6.64
CA SER A 50 0.22 -1.38 -7.83
C SER A 50 0.82 -0.87 -9.15
N GLN A 51 1.53 0.26 -9.11
CA GLN A 51 2.09 0.93 -10.29
C GLN A 51 3.54 1.36 -10.07
N PRO A 52 4.36 1.45 -11.15
CA PRO A 52 4.05 1.07 -12.54
C PRO A 52 3.95 -0.46 -12.75
N THR A 53 4.45 -1.24 -11.79
CA THR A 53 4.34 -2.70 -11.73
C THR A 53 4.00 -3.08 -10.31
N ILE A 54 3.21 -4.15 -10.12
CA ILE A 54 2.91 -4.68 -8.79
C ILE A 54 4.22 -4.97 -8.05
N ARG A 55 4.41 -4.31 -6.91
CA ARG A 55 5.59 -4.43 -6.06
C ARG A 55 5.15 -4.58 -4.62
N PHE A 56 5.60 -5.66 -4.00
CA PHE A 56 5.49 -5.88 -2.57
C PHE A 56 6.90 -5.85 -1.97
N THR A 57 7.16 -4.92 -1.07
CA THR A 57 8.48 -4.77 -0.43
C THR A 57 8.31 -4.92 1.07
N MET A 58 8.93 -5.96 1.65
CA MET A 58 8.78 -6.30 3.06
C MET A 58 10.13 -6.30 3.78
N ASN A 59 10.16 -5.72 4.98
CA ASN A 59 11.25 -5.93 5.92
C ASN A 59 10.97 -7.21 6.74
N SER A 60 11.52 -8.33 6.30
CA SER A 60 11.32 -9.63 6.96
C SER A 60 11.82 -9.66 8.40
N GLY A 61 12.84 -8.87 8.74
CA GLY A 61 13.36 -8.74 10.11
C GLY A 61 12.48 -7.91 11.04
N ALA A 62 11.55 -7.11 10.49
CA ALA A 62 10.64 -6.29 11.29
C ALA A 62 9.43 -7.08 11.82
N VAL A 63 9.18 -8.29 11.30
CA VAL A 63 8.08 -9.15 11.76
C VAL A 63 8.64 -10.27 12.64
N PRO A 64 8.30 -10.31 13.94
CA PRO A 64 8.74 -11.35 14.85
C PRO A 64 7.90 -12.61 14.64
N TRP A 65 8.21 -13.35 13.57
CA TRP A 65 7.58 -14.64 13.31
C TRP A 65 7.88 -15.62 14.44
N SER A 66 6.86 -16.39 14.86
CA SER A 66 7.09 -17.48 15.81
C SER A 66 8.05 -18.49 15.18
N LYS A 67 9.16 -18.77 15.86
CA LYS A 67 10.17 -19.70 15.33
C LYS A 67 9.74 -21.16 15.42
N ASN A 68 8.67 -21.47 16.15
CA ASN A 68 8.02 -22.78 16.22
C ASN A 68 6.60 -22.61 16.74
N GLY A 69 5.61 -23.16 16.04
CA GLY A 69 4.26 -23.33 16.58
C GLY A 69 4.28 -24.47 17.60
N THR A 70 4.37 -24.12 18.89
CA THR A 70 4.00 -25.01 20.01
C THR A 70 2.88 -24.35 20.78
#